data_AF-A0A0B2ALU0-F1
#
_entry.id   AF-A0A0B2ALU0-F1
#
_cell.length_a   1.000
_cell.length_b   1.000
_cell.length_c   1.000
_cell.angle_alpha   90.00
_cell.angle_beta   90.00
_cell.angle_gamma   90.00
#
_symmetry.space_group_name_H-M   'P 1'
#
loop_
_entity.id
_entity.type
_entity.pdbx_description
1 polymer ?
#
loop_
_entity_poly.entity_id
_entity_poly.type
_entity_poly.pdbx_seq_one_letter_code
_entity_poly.pdbx_strand_id
1 'polypeptide(L)' 'MARLFEEPWVIGILILAALLLFGAPKLPGIARSVGQSLRVFKTEVKQFKEEASTADFTAAPKTPEAQD' A
#
# COMPACT_ATOMS: atom_id res chain seq x y z
N MET A 1 28.12 8.32 1.52
CA MET A 1 27.54 7.30 0.61
C MET A 1 26.15 7.68 0.05
N ALA A 2 25.44 8.68 0.58
CA ALA A 2 24.10 9.06 0.11
C ALA A 2 24.04 10.17 -0.98
N ARG A 3 25.20 10.61 -1.52
CA ARG A 3 25.26 11.68 -2.53
C ARG A 3 24.74 11.30 -3.93
N LEU A 4 24.47 10.01 -4.14
CA LEU A 4 24.01 9.48 -5.43
C LEU A 4 22.56 9.86 -5.76
N PHE A 5 21.76 10.26 -4.76
CA PHE A 5 20.35 10.63 -4.94
C PHE A 5 20.13 12.13 -5.16
N GLU A 6 21.16 12.96 -4.91
CA GLU A 6 21.11 14.42 -5.11
C GLU A 6 21.34 14.81 -6.58
N GLU A 7 21.91 13.91 -7.38
CA GLU A 7 22.16 14.13 -8.80
C GLU A 7 20.96 13.62 -9.64
N PRO A 8 20.12 14.51 -10.20
CA PRO A 8 18.93 14.11 -10.98
C PRO A 8 19.28 13.23 -12.18
N TRP A 9 20.53 13.28 -12.65
CA TRP A 9 21.06 12.44 -13.71
C TRP A 9 21.09 10.94 -13.34
N VAL A 10 21.32 10.61 -12.07
CA VAL A 10 21.40 9.21 -11.62
C VAL A 10 20.05 8.50 -11.76
N ILE A 11 18.95 9.21 -11.47
CA ILE A 11 17.59 8.71 -11.72
C ILE A 11 17.41 8.39 -13.21
N GLY A 12 17.87 9.27 -14.11
CA GLY A 12 17.79 9.07 -15.55
C GLY A 12 18.50 7.80 -16.01
N ILE A 13 19.73 7.56 -15.53
CA ILE A 13 20.50 6.35 -15.85
C ILE A 13 19.80 5.10 -15.32
N LEU A 14 19.26 5.12 -14.10
CA LEU A 14 18.56 3.98 -13.53
C LEU A 14 17.31 3.61 -14.33
N ILE A 15 16.54 4.61 -14.77
CA ILE A 15 15.39 4.39 -15.65
C ILE A 15 15.86 3.77 -16.97
N LEU A 16 16.91 4.32 -17.59
CA LEU A 16 17.44 3.77 -18.84
C LEU A 16 17.92 2.32 -18.67
N ALA A 17 18.66 2.02 -17.60
CA ALA A 17 19.09 0.66 -17.28
C ALA A 17 17.90 -0.29 -17.08
N ALA A 18 16.85 0.15 -16.39
CA ALA A 18 15.62 -0.62 -16.22
C ALA A 18 14.92 -0.86 -17.57
N LEU A 19 14.87 0.13 -18.47
CA LEU A 19 14.34 -0.06 -19.82
C LEU A 19 15.18 -1.06 -20.64
N LEU A 20 16.51 -1.09 -20.49
CA LEU A 20 17.35 -2.08 -21.18
C LEU A 20 17.15 -3.51 -20.63
N LEU A 21 17.04 -3.67 -19.31
CA LEU A 21 16.87 -4.99 -18.67
C LEU A 21 15.45 -5.55 -18.88
N PHE A 22 14.43 -4.71 -18.71
CA PHE A 22 13.03 -5.14 -18.71
C PHE A 22 12.32 -4.87 -20.03
N GLY A 23 12.75 -3.88 -20.82
CA GLY A 23 12.05 -3.41 -22.01
C GLY A 23 10.91 -2.45 -21.70
N ALA A 24 10.69 -1.48 -22.59
CA ALA A 24 9.63 -0.47 -22.48
C ALA A 24 8.21 -1.03 -22.21
N PRO A 25 7.74 -2.14 -22.81
CA PRO A 25 6.37 -2.62 -22.58
C PRO A 25 6.20 -3.39 -21.26
N LYS A 26 7.27 -3.88 -20.62
CA LYS A 26 7.18 -4.69 -19.39
C LYS A 26 7.09 -3.85 -18.12
N LEU A 27 7.75 -2.69 -18.08
CA LEU A 27 7.66 -1.74 -16.96
C LEU A 27 6.21 -1.34 -16.59
N PRO A 28 5.34 -0.91 -17.54
CA PRO A 28 3.96 -0.57 -17.21
C PRO A 28 3.13 -1.80 -16.82
N GLY A 29 3.49 -2.99 -17.30
CA GLY A 29 2.83 -4.24 -16.91
C GLY A 29 3.06 -4.56 -15.43
N ILE A 30 4.31 -4.53 -14.98
CA ILE A 30 4.68 -4.78 -13.58
C ILE A 30 4.09 -3.70 -12.66
N ALA A 31 4.16 -2.43 -13.06
CA ALA A 31 3.58 -1.34 -12.29
C ALA A 31 2.05 -1.49 -12.13
N ARG A 32 1.35 -1.95 -13.17
CA ARG A 32 -0.10 -2.19 -13.10
C ARG A 32 -0.46 -3.37 -12.21
N SER A 33 0.25 -4.50 -12.30
CA SER A 33 -0.04 -5.67 -11.47
C SER A 33 0.24 -5.38 -10.00
N VAL A 34 1.38 -4.75 -9.69
CA VAL A 34 1.73 -4.31 -8.33
C VAL A 34 0.73 -3.27 -7.82
N GLY A 35 0.35 -2.30 -8.65
CA GLY A 35 -0.66 -1.30 -8.29
C GLY A 35 -2.04 -1.90 -7.98
N GLN A 36 -2.45 -2.95 -8.69
CA GLN A 36 -3.67 -3.69 -8.39
C GLN A 36 -3.58 -4.42 -7.04
N SER A 37 -2.47 -5.10 -6.73
CA SER A 37 -2.26 -5.74 -5.43
C SER A 37 -2.25 -4.74 -4.27
N LEU A 38 -1.60 -3.58 -4.43
CA LEU A 38 -1.61 -2.52 -3.41
C LEU A 38 -3.00 -1.93 -3.19
N ARG A 39 -3.86 -1.86 -4.21
CA ARG A 39 -5.23 -1.35 -4.07
C ARG A 39 -6.07 -2.27 -3.18
N VAL A 40 -5.97 -3.59 -3.39
CA VAL A 40 -6.66 -4.58 -2.55
C VAL A 40 -6.16 -4.46 -1.10
N PHE A 41 -4.84 -4.50 -0.92
CA PHE A 41 -4.22 -4.36 0.41
C PHE A 41 -4.63 -3.05 1.11
N LYS A 42 -4.64 -1.91 0.39
CA LYS A 42 -5.09 -0.62 0.93
C LYS A 42 -6.56 -0.64 1.35
N THR A 43 -7.41 -1.37 0.64
CA THR A 43 -8.84 -1.46 0.94
C THR A 43 -9.07 -2.28 2.20
N GLU A 44 -8.42 -3.44 2.31
CA GLU A 44 -8.48 -4.29 3.52
C GLU A 44 -7.93 -3.56 4.75
N VAL A 45 -6.78 -2.89 4.62
CA VAL A 45 -6.17 -2.10 5.72
C VAL A 45 -7.05 -0.90 6.11
N LYS A 46 -7.79 -0.32 5.17
CA LYS A 46 -8.71 0.79 5.47
C LYS A 46 -9.92 0.28 6.24
N GLN A 47 -10.50 -0.84 5.84
CA GLN A 47 -11.60 -1.49 6.54
C GLN A 47 -11.21 -1.86 7.98
N PHE A 48 -10.01 -2.42 8.18
CA PHE A 48 -9.52 -2.75 9.52
C PHE A 48 -9.37 -1.50 10.41
N LYS A 49 -8.93 -0.38 9.83
CA LYS A 49 -8.83 0.90 10.55
C LYS A 49 -10.21 1.51 10.85
N GLU A 50 -11.18 1.37 9.96
CA GLU A 50 -12.57 1.81 10.21
C GLU A 50 -13.28 0.95 11.26
N GLU A 51 -13.06 -0.37 11.26
CA GLU A 51 -13.56 -1.26 12.31
C GLU A 51 -12.90 -0.98 13.67
N ALA A 52 -11.58 -0.76 13.71
CA ALA A 52 -10.89 -0.35 14.93
C ALA A 52 -11.43 0.99 15.47
N SER A 53 -11.72 1.95 14.61
CA SER A 53 -12.29 3.25 15.01
C SER A 53 -13.77 3.18 15.40
N THR A 54 -14.51 2.15 14.95
CA THR A 54 -15.93 1.92 15.28
C THR A 54 -16.08 1.07 16.54
N ALA A 55 -15.11 0.20 16.83
CA ALA A 55 -15.03 -0.57 18.07
C ALA A 55 -14.94 0.34 19.32
N ASP A 56 -14.42 1.56 19.19
CA ASP A 56 -14.38 2.55 20.26
C ASP A 56 -15.74 3.25 20.52
N PHE A 57 -16.73 3.17 19.61
CA PHE A 57 -18.05 3.82 19.78
C PHE A 57 -19.22 2.86 20.07
N THR A 58 -19.01 1.54 20.10
CA THR A 58 -20.06 0.55 20.46
C THR A 58 -19.67 -0.32 21.66
N ALA A 59 -18.93 0.24 22.62
CA ALA A 59 -18.94 -0.26 24.00
C ALA A 59 -20.20 0.25 24.73
N ALA A 60 -21.39 -0.01 24.18
CA ALA A 60 -22.61 0.00 24.98
C ALA A 60 -22.57 -1.23 25.90
N PRO A 61 -22.86 -1.11 27.20
CA PRO A 61 -22.82 -2.24 28.11
C PRO A 61 -24.01 -3.13 27.75
N LYS A 62 -23.73 -4.25 27.08
CA LYS A 62 -24.66 -5.37 27.05
C LYS A 62 -24.57 -5.98 28.43
N THR A 63 -25.34 -5.42 29.37
CA THR A 63 -25.82 -6.08 30.57
C THR A 63 -26.36 -7.43 30.14
N PRO A 64 -25.73 -8.56 30.49
CA PRO A 64 -26.42 -9.83 30.49
C PRO A 64 -27.33 -9.76 31.72
N GLU A 65 -28.56 -9.32 31.50
CA GLU A 65 -29.70 -9.77 32.30
C GLU A 65 -29.75 -11.30 32.15
N ALA A 66 -29.01 -11.99 33.02
CA ALA A 66 -29.25 -13.37 33.36
C ALA A 66 -30.10 -13.34 34.63
N GLN A 67 -31.41 -13.38 34.42
CA GLN A 67 -32.37 -13.82 35.41
C GLN A 67 -32.11 -15.30 35.72
N ASP A 68 -31.78 -15.62 36.97
CA ASP A 68 -32.14 -16.87 37.68
C ASP A 68 -32.27 -16.55 39.18
#